data_AF-A0A330MNZ0-F1
#
_entry.id   AF-A0A330MNZ0-F1
#
_cell.length_a   1.000
_cell.length_b   1.000
_cell.length_c   1.000
_cell.angle_alpha   90.00
_cell.angle_beta   90.00
_cell.angle_gamma   90.00
#
_symmetry.space_group_name_H-M   'P 1'
#
loop_
_entity.id
_entity.type
_entity.pdbx_description
1 polymer ?
#
loop_
_entity_poly.entity_id
_entity_poly.type
_entity_poly.pdbx_seq_one_letter_code
_entity_poly.pdbx_strand_id
1 'polypeptide(L)'
;MNRLLIFSIILFTISATAQRSPFTSLTEKNGKIGIGTTTPDELLTVKGKIHTQEVLVDLDGAVAPDYVFENYFNGFSEMMPEYKLISLKELEAFLKENKHLPNVPSAKMMQVEGISLKEMNLILLQKVEELTLYTLQQQKEIEELKSNFKHIEKTNK
;
A
#
# COMPACT_ATOMS: atom_id res chain seq x y z
N MET A 1 -63.06 34.67 13.43
CA MET A 1 -62.10 34.31 12.36
C MET A 1 -60.78 33.70 12.89
N ASN A 2 -60.71 33.17 14.12
CA ASN A 2 -59.42 32.83 14.76
C ASN A 2 -59.23 31.34 15.14
N ARG A 3 -60.18 30.44 14.84
CA ARG A 3 -60.01 28.99 15.10
C ARG A 3 -59.44 28.22 13.90
N LEU A 4 -59.58 28.75 12.69
CA LEU A 4 -59.07 28.13 11.46
C LEU A 4 -57.56 28.37 11.26
N LEU A 5 -57.05 29.51 11.74
CA LEU A 5 -55.63 29.88 11.63
C LEU A 5 -54.73 29.09 12.61
N ILE A 6 -55.25 28.71 13.78
CA ILE A 6 -54.52 27.91 14.78
C ILE A 6 -54.36 26.46 14.29
N PHE A 7 -55.38 25.89 13.65
CA PHE A 7 -55.27 24.55 13.05
C PHE A 7 -54.29 24.51 11.88
N SER A 8 -54.17 25.59 11.10
CA SER A 8 -53.17 25.70 10.02
C SER A 8 -51.73 25.71 10.57
N ILE A 9 -51.48 26.41 11.69
CA ILE A 9 -50.15 26.45 12.33
C ILE A 9 -49.78 25.12 12.98
N ILE A 10 -50.76 24.40 13.54
CA ILE A 10 -50.54 23.04 14.09
C ILE A 10 -50.31 22.02 12.94
N LEU A 11 -50.96 22.20 11.79
CA LEU A 11 -50.74 21.33 10.62
C LEU A 11 -49.38 21.61 9.94
N PHE A 12 -48.86 22.83 10.04
CA PHE A 12 -47.55 23.21 9.48
C PHE A 12 -46.35 22.72 10.34
N THR A 13 -46.57 22.27 11.57
CA THR A 13 -45.50 21.82 12.48
C THR A 13 -45.33 20.30 12.56
N ILE A 14 -46.21 19.51 11.93
CA ILE A 14 -46.10 18.04 11.87
C ILE A 14 -45.29 17.55 10.67
N SER A 15 -44.94 18.43 9.72
CA SER A 15 -43.88 18.16 8.74
C SER A 15 -42.49 18.39 9.35
N ALA A 16 -42.28 17.99 10.60
CA ALA A 16 -40.96 17.60 11.03
C ALA A 16 -40.63 16.35 10.21
N THR A 17 -39.78 16.51 9.21
CA THR A 17 -39.16 15.39 8.52
C THR A 17 -38.45 14.56 9.59
N ALA A 18 -39.13 13.54 10.10
CA ALA A 18 -38.48 12.34 10.57
C ALA A 18 -37.87 11.71 9.31
N GLN A 19 -36.78 12.30 8.83
CA GLN A 19 -35.90 11.70 7.85
C GLN A 19 -35.29 10.50 8.57
N ARG A 20 -36.02 9.40 8.55
CA ARG A 20 -35.54 8.11 9.02
C ARG A 20 -34.48 7.72 8.00
N SER A 21 -33.21 8.06 8.27
CA SER A 21 -32.11 7.62 7.42
C SER A 21 -32.19 6.11 7.30
N PRO A 22 -32.51 5.55 6.11
CA PRO A 22 -32.75 4.12 5.96
C PRO A 22 -31.47 3.30 6.18
N PHE A 23 -30.32 3.98 6.24
CA PHE A 23 -29.02 3.39 6.51
C PHE A 23 -28.50 3.85 7.88
N THR A 24 -28.79 3.09 8.92
CA THR A 24 -28.30 3.33 10.30
C THR A 24 -26.77 3.39 10.39
N SER A 25 -26.06 2.85 9.39
CA SER A 25 -24.60 2.78 9.33
C SER A 25 -23.96 3.76 8.34
N LEU A 26 -24.72 4.61 7.64
CA LEU A 26 -24.18 5.57 6.67
C LEU A 26 -24.31 6.99 7.22
N THR A 27 -23.20 7.73 7.24
CA THR A 27 -23.14 9.15 7.61
C THR A 27 -22.63 9.97 6.43
N GLU A 28 -23.27 11.10 6.14
CA GLU A 28 -22.72 12.14 5.27
C GLU A 28 -22.36 13.35 6.14
N LYS A 29 -21.14 13.86 5.98
CA LYS A 29 -20.66 15.05 6.69
C LYS A 29 -19.69 15.83 5.80
N ASN A 30 -20.08 17.05 5.42
CA ASN A 30 -19.26 17.95 4.59
C ASN A 30 -18.86 17.32 3.24
N GLY A 31 -19.76 16.57 2.60
CA GLY A 31 -19.50 15.88 1.34
C GLY A 31 -18.67 14.58 1.46
N LYS A 32 -18.31 14.19 2.67
CA LYS A 32 -17.63 12.90 2.95
C LYS A 32 -18.63 11.84 3.37
N ILE A 33 -18.38 10.60 2.94
CA ILE A 33 -19.21 9.44 3.25
C ILE A 33 -18.51 8.57 4.31
N GLY A 34 -19.18 8.34 5.44
CA GLY A 34 -18.75 7.43 6.50
C GLY A 34 -19.64 6.20 6.57
N ILE A 35 -19.04 5.00 6.56
CA ILE A 35 -19.73 3.73 6.84
C ILE A 35 -19.27 3.22 8.21
N GLY A 36 -20.18 3.16 9.17
CA GLY A 36 -19.89 2.72 10.55
C GLY A 36 -19.17 3.77 11.41
N THR A 37 -19.06 5.01 10.93
CA THR A 37 -18.46 6.16 11.63
C THR A 37 -19.25 7.43 11.37
N THR A 38 -19.30 8.32 12.37
CA THR A 38 -19.90 9.67 12.27
C THR A 38 -18.86 10.76 12.01
N THR A 39 -17.58 10.38 11.97
CA THR A 39 -16.44 11.28 11.78
C THR A 39 -15.59 10.79 10.60
N PRO A 40 -16.08 10.88 9.35
CA PRO A 40 -15.27 10.53 8.20
C PRO A 40 -14.11 11.52 8.05
N ASP A 41 -12.91 10.98 7.86
CA ASP A 41 -11.66 11.69 7.64
C ASP A 41 -11.28 11.78 6.15
N GLU A 42 -11.76 10.85 5.32
CA GLU A 42 -11.58 10.82 3.86
C GLU A 42 -12.92 10.92 3.11
N LEU A 43 -12.88 11.06 1.78
CA LEU A 43 -14.10 11.08 0.94
C LEU A 43 -14.98 9.83 1.19
N LEU A 44 -14.35 8.68 1.42
CA LEU A 44 -14.98 7.46 1.88
C LEU A 44 -14.18 6.87 3.06
N THR A 45 -14.77 6.91 4.26
CA THR A 45 -14.21 6.26 5.46
C THR A 45 -15.07 5.07 5.85
N VAL A 46 -14.48 3.88 5.97
CA VAL A 46 -15.18 2.66 6.41
C VAL A 46 -14.58 2.18 7.73
N LYS A 47 -15.35 2.27 8.82
CA LYS A 47 -14.98 1.70 10.11
C LYS A 47 -15.45 0.25 10.19
N GLY A 48 -14.74 -0.63 9.49
CA GLY A 48 -15.09 -2.05 9.40
C GLY A 48 -14.30 -2.77 8.32
N LYS A 49 -14.82 -3.91 7.86
CA LYS A 49 -14.25 -4.67 6.73
C LYS A 49 -15.01 -4.35 5.46
N ILE A 50 -14.29 -4.23 4.36
CA ILE A 50 -14.85 -4.14 3.01
C ILE A 50 -14.76 -5.53 2.38
N HIS A 51 -15.89 -6.10 1.96
CA HIS A 51 -15.92 -7.33 1.16
C HIS A 51 -16.24 -6.91 -0.28
N THR A 52 -15.27 -7.07 -1.17
CA THR A 52 -15.36 -6.72 -2.59
C THR A 52 -14.71 -7.83 -3.42
N GLN A 53 -15.05 -7.91 -4.71
CA GLN A 53 -14.43 -8.86 -5.64
C GLN A 53 -13.07 -8.37 -6.15
N GLU A 54 -12.94 -7.05 -6.35
CA GLU A 54 -11.73 -6.43 -6.88
C GLU A 54 -11.61 -4.99 -6.38
N VAL A 55 -10.37 -4.48 -6.33
CA VAL A 55 -10.06 -3.08 -6.08
C VAL A 55 -9.06 -2.64 -7.15
N LEU A 56 -9.49 -1.75 -8.04
CA LEU A 56 -8.59 -1.06 -8.97
C LEU A 56 -8.05 0.18 -8.26
N VAL A 57 -6.72 0.35 -8.26
CA VAL A 57 -6.05 1.47 -7.61
C VAL A 57 -5.18 2.19 -8.63
N ASP A 58 -5.56 3.42 -8.98
CA ASP A 58 -4.82 4.22 -9.93
C ASP A 58 -3.46 4.65 -9.38
N LEU A 59 -2.44 4.57 -10.22
CA LEU A 59 -1.08 4.95 -9.83
C LEU A 59 -0.94 6.46 -9.64
N ASP A 60 -1.65 7.27 -10.44
CA ASP A 60 -1.64 8.74 -10.43
C ASP A 60 -0.25 9.33 -10.16
N GLY A 61 0.65 9.17 -11.13
CA GLY A 61 2.04 9.63 -11.03
C GLY A 61 2.97 8.74 -10.21
N ALA A 62 2.47 7.71 -9.51
CA ALA A 62 3.33 6.70 -8.92
C ALA A 62 4.04 5.87 -10.00
N VAL A 63 5.31 5.58 -9.75
CA VAL A 63 6.21 4.88 -10.67
C VAL A 63 6.22 3.39 -10.34
N ALA A 64 6.01 2.55 -11.35
CA ALA A 64 6.17 1.11 -11.22
C ALA A 64 7.66 0.76 -10.99
N PRO A 65 7.96 -0.24 -10.16
CA PRO A 65 9.32 -0.53 -9.73
C PRO A 65 10.25 -1.14 -10.77
N ASP A 66 9.83 -1.27 -12.03
CA ASP A 66 10.65 -1.76 -13.16
C ASP A 66 12.03 -1.08 -13.25
N TYR A 67 12.16 0.13 -12.69
CA TYR A 67 13.44 0.82 -12.50
C TYR A 67 14.52 -0.03 -11.79
N VAL A 68 14.13 -1.04 -10.99
CA VAL A 68 15.06 -1.97 -10.33
C VAL A 68 15.84 -2.78 -11.37
N PHE A 69 15.14 -3.34 -12.35
CA PHE A 69 15.75 -4.08 -13.44
C PHE A 69 16.44 -3.16 -14.44
N GLU A 70 15.86 -2.01 -14.77
CA GLU A 70 16.51 -1.01 -15.64
C GLU A 70 17.87 -0.60 -15.06
N ASN A 71 17.93 -0.27 -13.77
CA ASN A 71 19.17 0.09 -13.10
C ASN A 71 20.19 -1.05 -13.14
N TYR A 72 19.76 -2.29 -12.89
CA TYR A 72 20.66 -3.45 -12.87
C TYR A 72 21.23 -3.80 -14.26
N PHE A 73 20.38 -3.82 -15.30
CA PHE A 73 20.80 -4.25 -16.64
C PHE A 73 21.37 -3.12 -17.50
N ASN A 74 20.86 -1.90 -17.35
CA ASN A 74 21.26 -0.75 -18.16
C ASN A 74 22.22 0.20 -17.41
N GLY A 75 22.35 0.04 -16.09
CA GLY A 75 23.14 0.92 -15.22
C GLY A 75 22.43 2.22 -14.84
N PHE A 76 21.20 2.43 -15.31
CA PHE A 76 20.41 3.65 -15.09
C PHE A 76 18.91 3.40 -15.30
N SER A 77 18.06 4.14 -14.60
CA SER A 77 16.62 4.23 -14.84
C SER A 77 16.21 5.69 -15.01
N GLU A 78 15.48 5.99 -16.07
CA GLU A 78 14.92 7.34 -16.31
C GLU A 78 13.84 7.69 -15.29
N MET A 79 13.04 6.70 -14.88
CA MET A 79 11.93 6.92 -13.97
C MET A 79 12.38 7.06 -12.51
N MET A 80 13.51 6.43 -12.14
CA MET A 80 14.10 6.55 -10.82
C MET A 80 15.64 6.69 -10.88
N PRO A 81 16.15 7.89 -11.23
CA PRO A 81 17.59 8.13 -11.42
C PRO A 81 18.45 7.90 -10.18
N GLU A 82 17.87 8.09 -8.99
CA GLU A 82 18.57 7.93 -7.70
C GLU A 82 18.55 6.48 -7.18
N TYR A 83 17.82 5.58 -7.83
CA TYR A 83 17.73 4.20 -7.37
C TYR A 83 19.09 3.49 -7.45
N LYS A 84 19.41 2.76 -6.39
CA LYS A 84 20.58 1.90 -6.32
C LYS A 84 20.21 0.61 -5.59
N LEU A 85 20.54 -0.52 -6.19
CA LEU A 85 20.47 -1.81 -5.51
C LEU A 85 21.52 -1.84 -4.39
N ILE A 86 21.08 -1.96 -3.16
CA ILE A 86 21.96 -2.09 -1.98
C ILE A 86 22.72 -3.40 -2.02
N SER A 87 23.96 -3.43 -1.53
CA SER A 87 24.69 -4.71 -1.43
C SER A 87 24.11 -5.59 -0.31
N LEU A 88 24.26 -6.92 -0.41
CA LEU A 88 23.81 -7.85 0.64
C LEU A 88 24.44 -7.53 2.02
N LYS A 89 25.68 -7.01 2.02
CA LYS A 89 26.39 -6.60 3.24
C LYS A 89 25.76 -5.36 3.88
N GLU A 90 25.44 -4.35 3.08
CA GLU A 90 24.74 -3.14 3.56
C GLU A 90 23.31 -3.46 4.01
N LEU A 91 22.62 -4.33 3.26
CA LEU A 91 21.30 -4.82 3.64
C LEU A 91 21.35 -5.55 4.98
N GLU A 92 22.31 -6.44 5.20
CA GLU A 92 22.46 -7.14 6.48
C GLU A 92 22.69 -6.15 7.64
N ALA A 93 23.54 -5.13 7.44
CA ALA A 93 23.77 -4.08 8.43
C ALA A 93 22.47 -3.32 8.74
N PHE A 94 21.73 -2.89 7.70
CA PHE A 94 20.45 -2.20 7.86
C PHE A 94 19.44 -3.06 8.63
N LEU A 95 19.31 -4.35 8.28
CA LEU A 95 18.39 -5.27 8.93
C LEU A 95 18.74 -5.51 10.39
N LYS A 96 20.03 -5.60 10.72
CA LYS A 96 20.50 -5.77 12.11
C LYS A 96 20.08 -4.59 12.98
N GLU A 97 20.16 -3.37 12.46
CA GLU A 97 19.83 -2.14 13.17
C GLU A 97 18.33 -1.86 13.21
N ASN A 98 17.63 -1.95 12.08
CA ASN A 98 16.26 -1.45 11.92
C ASN A 98 15.17 -2.51 12.10
N LYS A 99 15.50 -3.81 11.97
CA LYS A 99 14.56 -4.94 12.08
C LYS A 99 13.38 -4.92 11.09
N HIS A 100 13.48 -4.15 10.01
CA HIS A 100 12.58 -4.17 8.86
C HIS A 100 13.37 -3.90 7.58
N LEU A 101 12.76 -4.14 6.42
CA LEU A 101 13.40 -3.87 5.13
C LEU A 101 13.50 -2.36 4.86
N PRO A 102 14.52 -1.91 4.11
CA PRO A 102 14.59 -0.53 3.61
C PRO A 102 13.32 -0.17 2.85
N ASN A 103 12.85 1.07 3.03
CA ASN A 103 11.63 1.63 2.43
C ASN A 103 10.32 0.94 2.84
N VAL A 104 10.35 -0.13 3.65
CA VAL A 104 9.14 -0.72 4.23
C VAL A 104 8.88 -0.05 5.58
N PRO A 105 7.68 0.51 5.82
CA PRO A 105 7.33 1.09 7.11
C PRO A 105 7.52 0.09 8.26
N SER A 106 7.93 0.58 9.42
CA SER A 106 8.03 -0.29 10.61
C SER A 106 6.64 -0.76 11.07
N ALA A 107 6.58 -1.91 11.74
CA ALA A 107 5.32 -2.40 12.31
C ALA A 107 4.66 -1.39 13.27
N LYS A 108 5.46 -0.60 14.00
CA LYS A 108 4.96 0.46 14.88
C LYS A 108 4.29 1.59 14.09
N MET A 109 4.88 1.99 12.97
CA MET A 109 4.33 3.02 12.09
C MET A 109 3.02 2.53 11.45
N MET A 110 3.00 1.29 10.93
CA MET A 110 1.79 0.69 10.34
C MET A 110 0.63 0.56 11.34
N GLN A 111 0.90 0.35 12.63
CA GLN A 111 -0.14 0.29 13.66
C GLN A 111 -0.80 1.65 13.93
N VAL A 112 -0.06 2.74 13.74
CA VAL A 112 -0.55 4.11 14.00
C VAL A 112 -1.19 4.70 12.76
N GLU A 113 -0.55 4.57 11.61
CA GLU A 113 -0.92 5.25 10.36
C GLU A 113 -1.77 4.37 9.43
N GLY A 114 -1.81 3.07 9.68
CA GLY A 114 -2.41 2.09 8.77
C GLY A 114 -1.47 1.73 7.62
N ILE A 115 -2.03 1.18 6.55
CA ILE A 115 -1.28 0.75 5.36
C ILE A 115 -2.03 1.24 4.12
N SER A 116 -1.33 1.96 3.25
CA SER A 116 -1.82 2.29 1.90
C SER A 116 -1.70 1.05 1.01
N LEU A 117 -2.82 0.61 0.44
CA LEU A 117 -2.83 -0.55 -0.47
C LEU A 117 -1.97 -0.30 -1.72
N LYS A 118 -2.01 0.91 -2.27
CA LYS A 118 -1.21 1.30 -3.44
C LYS A 118 0.28 1.19 -3.14
N GLU A 119 0.70 1.91 -2.11
CA GLU A 119 2.11 2.09 -1.77
C GLU A 119 2.72 0.77 -1.33
N MET A 120 2.02 0.00 -0.49
CA MET A 120 2.49 -1.30 -0.04
C MET A 120 2.65 -2.28 -1.22
N ASN A 121 1.72 -2.32 -2.17
CA ASN A 121 1.86 -3.19 -3.33
C ASN A 121 3.05 -2.79 -4.23
N LEU A 122 3.30 -1.49 -4.42
CA LEU A 122 4.47 -1.02 -5.17
C LEU A 122 5.79 -1.36 -4.44
N ILE A 123 5.85 -1.16 -3.14
CA ILE A 123 7.02 -1.53 -2.32
C ILE A 123 7.24 -3.05 -2.36
N LEU A 124 6.18 -3.85 -2.23
CA LEU A 124 6.29 -5.31 -2.29
C LEU A 124 6.82 -5.77 -3.65
N LEU A 125 6.33 -5.20 -4.75
CA LEU A 125 6.83 -5.51 -6.08
C LEU A 125 8.31 -5.12 -6.22
N GLN A 126 8.71 -3.93 -5.75
CA GLN A 126 10.12 -3.52 -5.70
C GLN A 126 10.97 -4.56 -4.95
N LYS A 127 10.50 -5.06 -3.80
CA LYS A 127 11.23 -6.06 -3.01
C LYS A 127 11.30 -7.43 -3.68
N VAL A 128 10.27 -7.82 -4.44
CA VAL A 128 10.31 -9.03 -5.26
C VAL A 128 11.35 -8.91 -6.37
N GLU A 129 11.45 -7.75 -7.02
CA GLU A 129 12.47 -7.52 -8.06
C GLU A 129 13.89 -7.51 -7.48
N GLU A 130 14.12 -6.81 -6.36
CA GLU A 130 15.39 -6.84 -5.63
C GLU A 130 15.79 -8.28 -5.24
N LEU A 131 14.86 -9.06 -4.67
CA LEU A 131 15.09 -10.46 -4.29
C LEU A 131 15.40 -11.34 -5.50
N THR A 132 14.75 -11.09 -6.63
CA THR A 132 15.02 -11.80 -7.89
C THR A 132 16.45 -11.56 -8.35
N LEU A 133 16.93 -10.31 -8.31
CA LEU A 133 18.32 -9.97 -8.64
C LEU A 133 19.33 -10.63 -7.70
N TYR A 134 19.08 -10.62 -6.39
CA TYR A 134 19.95 -11.33 -5.44
C TYR A 134 19.97 -12.83 -5.70
N THR A 135 18.83 -13.43 -6.05
CA THR A 135 18.75 -14.87 -6.39
C THR A 135 19.55 -15.20 -7.64
N LEU A 136 19.47 -14.36 -8.69
CA LEU A 136 20.27 -14.51 -9.90
C LEU A 136 21.77 -14.38 -9.61
N GLN A 137 22.17 -13.44 -8.74
CA GLN A 137 23.56 -13.30 -8.30
C GLN A 137 24.04 -14.55 -7.56
N GLN A 138 23.26 -15.03 -6.59
CA GLN A 138 23.58 -16.25 -5.84
C GLN A 138 23.71 -17.48 -6.75
N GLN A 139 22.84 -17.61 -7.75
CA GLN A 139 22.92 -18.72 -8.71
C GLN A 139 24.24 -18.67 -9.52
N LYS A 140 24.66 -17.47 -9.96
CA LYS A 140 25.95 -17.29 -10.66
C LYS A 140 27.14 -17.71 -9.79
N GLU A 141 27.14 -17.30 -8.52
CA GLU A 141 28.19 -17.68 -7.56
C GLU A 141 28.22 -19.20 -7.34
N ILE A 142 27.06 -19.84 -7.22
CA ILE A 142 26.95 -21.31 -7.08
C ILE A 142 27.50 -22.03 -8.31
N GLU A 143 27.23 -21.54 -9.52
CA GLU A 143 27.73 -22.12 -10.76
C GLU A 143 29.24 -21.99 -10.89
N GLU A 144 29.78 -20.83 -10.51
CA GLU A 144 31.24 -20.60 -10.48
C GLU A 144 31.93 -21.55 -9.49
N LEU A 145 31.39 -21.67 -8.27
CA LEU A 145 31.89 -22.61 -7.26
C LEU A 145 31.87 -24.06 -7.76
N LYS A 146 30.77 -24.48 -8.42
CA LYS A 146 30.65 -25.83 -9.01
C LYS A 146 31.65 -26.05 -10.15
N SER A 147 31.90 -25.03 -10.97
CA SER A 147 32.88 -25.09 -12.06
C SER A 147 34.30 -25.27 -11.51
N ASN A 148 34.66 -24.47 -10.50
CA ASN A 148 35.96 -24.53 -9.83
C ASN A 148 36.18 -25.90 -9.16
N PHE A 149 35.16 -26.43 -8.49
CA PHE A 149 35.21 -27.75 -7.88
C PHE A 149 35.50 -28.85 -8.92
N LYS A 150 34.79 -28.85 -10.05
CA LYS A 150 35.04 -29.81 -11.15
C LYS A 150 36.43 -29.66 -11.76
N HIS A 151 36.99 -28.45 -11.81
CA HIS A 151 38.35 -28.22 -12.31
C HIS A 151 39.39 -28.83 -11.36
N ILE A 152 39.26 -28.58 -10.06
CA ILE A 152 40.17 -29.10 -9.03
C ILE A 152 40.12 -30.64 -8.99
N GLU A 153 38.95 -31.26 -9.11
CA GLU A 153 38.83 -32.73 -9.17
C GLU A 153 39.53 -33.34 -10.39
N LYS A 154 39.57 -32.65 -11.52
CA LYS A 154 40.28 -33.10 -12.73
C LYS A 154 41.79 -32.96 -12.59
N THR A 155 42.27 -31.89 -11.95
CA THR A 155 43.71 -31.66 -11.76
C THR A 155 44.32 -32.62 -10.72
N ASN A 156 43.51 -33.13 -9.79
CA ASN A 156 43.94 -34.07 -8.75
C ASN A 156 43.80 -35.56 -9.14
N LYS A 157 43.35 -35.88 -10.36
CA LYS A 157 43.31 -37.23 -10.93
C LYS A 157 44.42 -37.40 -11.96
#